data_AF-A0A927RXF3-F1
#
_entry.id   AF-A0A927RXF3-F1
#
_cell.length_a   1.000
_cell.length_b   1.000
_cell.length_c   1.000
_cell.angle_alpha   90.00
_cell.angle_beta   90.00
_cell.angle_gamma   90.00
#
_symmetry.space_group_name_H-M   'P 1'
#
loop_
_entity.id
_entity.type
_entity.pdbx_description
1 polymer ?
#
loop_
_entity_poly.entity_id
_entity_poly.type
_entity_poly.pdbx_seq_one_letter_code
_entity_poly.pdbx_strand_id
1 'polypeptide(L)'
;MEEKDILNSQYEVEYDNLIEDYVVKEKRNTGNSLFKLKTKKMQQPPRPNNLPPNMPPPPYPEFNYAVFLSRRIYWQMVTTINLYEQLRNNNQSTRTTFNNMISQLELLRITMYNIYRRLSGSNFIFGSAENINLTGDFCIDLSTTYDYVQDLNTNLFYLQRLVDIPNINRQLIIMLTTITGQLNTIDSLITNNC
;
A
#
# COMPACT_ATOMS: atom_id res chain seq x y z
N MET A 1 -29.46 18.05 -9.73
CA MET A 1 -28.02 17.99 -9.41
C MET A 1 -27.94 17.72 -7.93
N GLU A 2 -28.19 16.47 -7.50
CA GLU A 2 -28.24 16.10 -6.07
C GLU A 2 -28.43 14.58 -5.89
N GLU A 3 -27.47 13.77 -6.33
CA GLU A 3 -27.51 12.31 -6.03
C GLU A 3 -26.12 11.64 -5.94
N LYS A 4 -25.03 12.35 -6.27
CA LYS A 4 -23.66 11.80 -6.22
C LYS A 4 -22.93 12.03 -4.89
N ASP A 5 -23.46 12.91 -4.03
CA ASP A 5 -22.78 13.27 -2.77
C ASP A 5 -23.14 12.36 -1.58
N ILE A 6 -24.19 11.54 -1.71
CA ILE A 6 -24.63 10.64 -0.61
C ILE A 6 -23.89 9.30 -0.64
N LEU A 7 -23.48 8.82 -1.82
CA LEU A 7 -22.78 7.53 -1.92
C LEU A 7 -21.33 7.59 -1.41
N ASN A 8 -20.71 8.77 -1.43
CA ASN A 8 -19.32 8.93 -1.02
C ASN A 8 -19.12 8.94 0.51
N SER A 9 -20.18 9.24 1.29
CA SER A 9 -20.05 9.25 2.77
C SER A 9 -20.31 7.88 3.41
N GLN A 10 -21.00 6.97 2.73
CA GLN A 10 -21.24 5.62 3.29
C GLN A 10 -19.98 4.73 3.25
N TYR A 11 -19.10 4.90 2.25
CA TYR A 11 -17.86 4.13 2.17
C TYR A 11 -16.78 4.61 3.14
N GLU A 12 -16.73 5.90 3.50
CA GLU A 12 -15.74 6.40 4.47
C GLU A 12 -16.03 5.94 5.91
N VAL A 13 -17.30 5.80 6.29
CA VAL A 13 -17.70 5.39 7.65
C VAL A 13 -17.45 3.91 7.93
N GLU A 14 -17.44 3.05 6.91
CA GLU A 14 -17.19 1.62 7.09
C GLU A 14 -15.69 1.30 7.28
N TYR A 15 -14.80 2.13 6.75
CA TYR A 15 -13.34 1.98 6.94
C TYR A 15 -12.87 2.38 8.35
N ASP A 16 -13.47 3.40 8.96
CA ASP A 16 -13.07 3.85 10.30
C ASP A 16 -13.42 2.83 11.40
N ASN A 17 -14.55 2.13 11.25
CA ASN A 17 -14.98 1.10 12.21
C ASN A 17 -14.08 -0.15 12.21
N LEU A 18 -13.44 -0.48 11.08
CA LEU A 18 -12.50 -1.61 11.00
C LEU A 18 -11.15 -1.33 11.68
N ILE A 19 -10.76 -0.06 11.82
CA ILE A 19 -9.51 0.36 12.46
C ILE A 19 -9.64 0.33 13.99
N GLU A 20 -10.79 0.71 14.54
CA GLU A 20 -10.99 0.73 16.00
C GLU A 20 -10.95 -0.68 16.62
N ASP A 21 -11.50 -1.69 15.94
CA ASP A 21 -11.52 -3.06 16.44
C ASP A 21 -10.14 -3.73 16.50
N TYR A 22 -9.18 -3.29 15.68
CA TYR A 22 -7.80 -3.78 15.73
C TYR A 22 -6.96 -3.10 16.82
N VAL A 23 -7.22 -1.83 17.15
CA VAL A 23 -6.44 -1.09 18.16
C VAL A 23 -6.83 -1.48 19.60
N VAL A 24 -8.04 -1.99 19.82
CA VAL A 24 -8.52 -2.33 21.18
C VAL A 24 -7.98 -3.67 21.71
N LYS A 25 -7.49 -4.58 20.85
CA LYS A 25 -7.02 -5.91 21.29
C LYS A 25 -5.59 -5.96 21.85
N GLU A 26 -4.75 -4.94 21.66
CA GLU A 26 -3.38 -4.95 22.20
C GLU A 26 -3.24 -4.35 23.62
N LYS A 27 -4.26 -3.69 24.18
CA LYS A 27 -4.14 -2.98 25.47
C LYS A 27 -4.51 -3.79 26.73
N ARG A 28 -4.59 -5.12 26.67
CA ARG A 28 -5.02 -5.95 27.81
C ARG A 28 -3.99 -6.96 28.35
N ASN A 29 -2.69 -6.76 28.11
CA ASN A 29 -1.67 -7.62 28.71
C ASN A 29 -0.40 -6.87 29.14
N THR A 30 -0.50 -6.10 30.23
CA THR A 30 0.63 -5.93 31.16
C THR A 30 0.06 -5.61 32.54
N GLY A 31 0.03 -6.64 33.38
CA GLY A 31 -0.33 -6.53 34.79
C GLY A 31 0.72 -5.79 35.62
N ASN A 32 0.19 -5.10 36.64
CA ASN A 32 0.77 -4.71 37.92
C ASN A 32 2.26 -5.01 38.16
N SER A 33 3.04 -3.96 38.42
CA SER A 33 3.97 -4.01 39.56
C SER A 33 4.15 -2.62 40.18
N LEU A 34 4.01 -2.63 41.49
CA LEU A 34 3.86 -1.53 42.41
C LEU A 34 5.22 -1.21 43.01
N PHE A 35 5.89 -0.13 42.59
CA PHE A 35 7.05 0.39 43.32
C PHE A 35 7.00 1.91 43.45
N LYS A 36 6.59 2.34 44.66
CA LYS A 36 6.83 3.66 45.24
C LYS A 36 8.35 3.90 45.30
N LEU A 37 8.84 4.93 44.60
CA LEU A 37 10.16 5.50 44.89
C LEU A 37 10.05 7.00 45.09
N LYS A 38 10.48 7.42 46.29
CA LYS A 38 10.52 8.78 46.82
C LYS A 38 11.18 9.75 45.83
N THR A 39 10.48 10.84 45.51
CA THR A 39 10.99 11.98 44.74
C THR A 39 12.03 12.76 45.55
N LYS A 40 13.30 12.49 45.31
CA LYS A 40 14.41 13.39 45.69
C LYS A 40 14.57 14.40 44.55
N LYS A 41 14.32 15.69 44.82
CA LYS A 41 14.59 16.80 43.89
C LYS A 41 16.06 16.75 43.45
N MET A 42 16.32 16.32 42.22
CA MET A 42 17.61 16.53 41.56
C MET A 42 17.58 17.90 40.89
N GLN A 43 18.50 18.77 41.32
CA GLN A 43 18.80 20.03 40.64
C GLN A 43 19.27 19.72 39.21
N GLN A 44 18.72 20.43 38.22
CA GLN A 44 19.20 20.37 36.84
C GLN A 44 20.64 20.93 36.79
N PRO A 45 21.60 20.23 36.19
CA PRO A 45 22.91 20.81 35.91
C PRO A 45 22.79 21.92 34.84
N PRO A 46 23.63 22.96 34.88
CA PRO A 46 23.57 24.05 33.92
C PRO A 46 23.91 23.54 32.51
N ARG A 47 23.10 23.95 31.52
CA ARG A 47 23.35 23.68 30.09
C ARG A 47 24.73 24.22 29.70
N PRO A 48 25.64 23.40 29.14
CA PRO A 48 26.78 23.91 28.41
C PRO A 48 26.27 24.49 27.07
N ASN A 49 26.13 25.82 27.01
CA ASN A 49 26.16 26.53 25.75
C ASN A 49 27.62 26.54 25.28
N ASN A 50 27.99 25.60 24.42
CA ASN A 50 29.16 25.69 23.53
C ASN A 50 29.00 24.64 22.42
N LEU A 51 28.18 24.95 21.43
CA LEU A 51 28.20 24.25 20.14
C LEU A 51 29.37 24.83 19.32
N PRO A 52 30.31 24.02 18.82
CA PRO A 52 31.25 24.49 17.80
C PRO A 52 30.48 24.87 16.53
N PRO A 53 30.74 26.04 15.91
CA PRO A 53 30.20 26.38 14.60
C PRO A 53 30.91 25.54 13.52
N ASN A 54 30.19 25.12 12.48
CA ASN A 54 30.64 24.25 11.37
C ASN A 54 30.69 22.73 11.63
N MET A 55 29.62 22.15 12.17
CA MET A 55 29.26 20.82 11.65
C MET A 55 28.50 21.03 10.34
N PRO A 56 28.95 20.44 9.20
CA PRO A 56 28.11 20.38 8.02
C PRO A 56 26.79 19.71 8.42
N PRO A 57 25.64 20.14 7.86
CA PRO A 57 24.39 19.45 8.07
C PRO A 57 24.62 17.96 7.77
N PRO A 58 24.02 17.03 8.55
CA PRO A 58 24.11 15.62 8.24
C PRO A 58 23.72 15.44 6.77
N PRO A 59 24.44 14.57 6.02
CA PRO A 59 24.14 14.35 4.62
C PRO A 59 22.63 14.07 4.48
N TYR A 60 21.99 14.72 3.51
CA TYR A 60 20.60 14.42 3.17
C TYR A 60 20.45 12.90 3.07
N PRO A 61 19.44 12.28 3.70
CA PRO A 61 19.28 10.83 3.64
C PRO A 61 19.25 10.43 2.18
N GLU A 62 20.13 9.49 1.81
CA GLU A 62 20.14 8.87 0.49
C GLU A 62 18.69 8.54 0.13
N PHE A 63 18.25 8.95 -1.06
CA PHE A 63 16.90 8.71 -1.55
C PHE A 63 16.57 7.22 -1.32
N ASN A 64 15.73 6.91 -0.32
CA ASN A 64 15.44 5.53 0.00
C ASN A 64 14.57 4.97 -1.12
N TYR A 65 15.23 4.34 -2.09
CA TYR A 65 14.60 3.90 -3.33
C TYR A 65 13.53 2.83 -3.05
N ALA A 66 13.69 2.02 -2.00
CA ALA A 66 12.67 1.07 -1.54
C ALA A 66 11.41 1.78 -1.00
N VAL A 67 11.55 2.90 -0.31
CA VAL A 67 10.42 3.75 0.10
C VAL A 67 9.72 4.35 -1.13
N PHE A 68 10.49 4.86 -2.10
CA PHE A 68 9.93 5.37 -3.34
C PHE A 68 9.15 4.28 -4.11
N LEU A 69 9.73 3.09 -4.27
CA LEU A 69 9.10 1.98 -4.99
C LEU A 69 7.86 1.46 -4.29
N SER A 70 7.91 1.24 -2.97
CA SER A 70 6.74 0.79 -2.20
C SER A 70 5.57 1.77 -2.29
N ARG A 71 5.85 3.09 -2.28
CA ARG A 71 4.86 4.12 -2.54
C ARG A 71 4.29 4.05 -3.95
N ARG A 72 5.15 3.90 -4.97
CA ARG A 72 4.71 3.79 -6.38
C ARG A 72 3.81 2.56 -6.56
N ILE A 73 4.24 1.40 -6.06
CA ILE A 73 3.51 0.14 -6.13
C ILE A 73 2.14 0.25 -5.47
N TYR A 74 2.04 0.91 -4.31
CA TYR A 74 0.75 1.17 -3.66
C TYR A 74 -0.23 1.89 -4.61
N TRP A 75 0.19 2.97 -5.26
CA TRP A 75 -0.67 3.71 -6.19
C TRP A 75 -0.95 2.93 -7.48
N GLN A 76 0.01 2.15 -7.98
CA GLN A 76 -0.20 1.25 -9.12
C GLN A 76 -1.26 0.19 -8.81
N MET A 77 -1.33 -0.31 -7.59
CA MET A 77 -2.40 -1.21 -7.17
C MET A 77 -3.77 -0.52 -7.20
N VAL A 78 -3.87 0.73 -6.73
CA VAL A 78 -5.12 1.52 -6.84
C VAL A 78 -5.53 1.70 -8.31
N THR A 79 -4.60 2.10 -9.17
CA THR A 79 -4.88 2.24 -10.60
C THR A 79 -5.33 0.91 -11.22
N THR A 80 -4.65 -0.19 -10.91
CA THR A 80 -5.00 -1.52 -11.43
C THR A 80 -6.38 -1.99 -10.95
N ILE A 81 -6.74 -1.73 -9.69
CA ILE A 81 -8.08 -1.98 -9.16
C ILE A 81 -9.12 -1.22 -10.00
N ASN A 82 -8.91 0.07 -10.26
CA ASN A 82 -9.82 0.87 -11.07
C ASN A 82 -9.95 0.34 -12.51
N LEU A 83 -8.86 -0.17 -13.10
CA LEU A 83 -8.89 -0.79 -14.43
C LEU A 83 -9.72 -2.08 -14.43
N TYR A 84 -9.54 -2.95 -13.43
CA TYR A 84 -10.36 -4.15 -13.27
C TYR A 84 -11.83 -3.82 -13.05
N GLU A 85 -12.15 -2.77 -12.30
CA GLU A 85 -13.53 -2.32 -12.12
C GLU A 85 -14.18 -1.85 -13.41
N GLN A 86 -13.43 -1.15 -14.26
CA GLN A 86 -13.89 -0.75 -15.60
C GLN A 86 -14.09 -2.00 -16.50
N LEU A 87 -13.10 -2.89 -16.59
CA LEU A 87 -13.20 -4.13 -17.39
C LEU A 87 -14.36 -5.04 -16.94
N ARG A 88 -14.58 -5.13 -15.63
CA ARG A 88 -15.71 -5.87 -15.04
C ARG A 88 -17.06 -5.41 -15.60
N ASN A 89 -17.20 -4.12 -15.88
CA ASN A 89 -18.44 -3.54 -16.39
C ASN A 89 -18.57 -3.71 -17.91
N ASN A 90 -17.46 -3.93 -18.62
CA ASN A 90 -17.45 -4.08 -20.09
C ASN A 90 -17.87 -5.49 -20.55
N ASN A 91 -17.53 -6.55 -19.80
CA ASN A 91 -17.86 -7.93 -20.18
C ASN A 91 -18.40 -8.78 -19.02
N GLN A 92 -19.71 -9.04 -19.05
CA GLN A 92 -20.43 -9.76 -18.01
C GLN A 92 -19.90 -11.20 -17.77
N SER A 93 -19.38 -11.88 -18.79
CA SER A 93 -18.86 -13.26 -18.66
C SER A 93 -17.61 -13.34 -17.77
N THR A 94 -16.85 -12.26 -17.69
CA THR A 94 -15.58 -12.18 -16.95
C THR A 94 -15.70 -11.49 -15.58
N ARG A 95 -16.92 -11.06 -15.22
CA ARG A 95 -17.20 -10.26 -14.03
C ARG A 95 -16.73 -10.90 -12.73
N THR A 96 -16.98 -12.21 -12.56
CA THR A 96 -16.54 -12.94 -11.36
C THR A 96 -15.03 -13.01 -11.26
N THR A 97 -14.35 -13.21 -12.39
CA THR A 97 -12.88 -13.23 -12.47
C THR A 97 -12.31 -11.89 -12.02
N PHE A 98 -12.80 -10.77 -12.55
CA PHE A 98 -12.36 -9.44 -12.14
C PHE A 98 -12.68 -9.12 -10.68
N ASN A 99 -13.85 -9.52 -10.16
CA ASN A 99 -14.16 -9.36 -8.73
C ASN A 99 -13.14 -10.06 -7.84
N ASN A 100 -12.77 -11.30 -8.17
CA ASN A 100 -11.76 -12.05 -7.41
C ASN A 100 -10.40 -11.35 -7.46
N MET A 101 -9.98 -10.86 -8.64
CA MET A 101 -8.71 -10.16 -8.81
C MET A 101 -8.68 -8.82 -8.04
N ILE A 102 -9.79 -8.07 -8.04
CA ILE A 102 -9.96 -6.85 -7.24
C ILE A 102 -9.80 -7.16 -5.75
N SER A 103 -10.53 -8.14 -5.23
CA SER A 103 -10.46 -8.50 -3.80
C SER A 103 -9.06 -8.93 -3.37
N GLN A 104 -8.36 -9.70 -4.21
CA GLN A 104 -6.97 -10.06 -3.97
C GLN A 104 -6.08 -8.81 -3.92
N LEU A 105 -6.22 -7.92 -4.91
CA LEU A 105 -5.35 -6.75 -5.05
C LEU A 105 -5.57 -5.73 -3.93
N GLU A 106 -6.80 -5.61 -3.43
CA GLU A 106 -7.14 -4.80 -2.24
C GLU A 106 -6.38 -5.29 -0.98
N LEU A 107 -6.34 -6.60 -0.75
CA LEU A 107 -5.56 -7.17 0.36
C LEU A 107 -4.05 -6.92 0.19
N LEU A 108 -3.55 -7.04 -1.04
CA LEU A 108 -2.15 -6.74 -1.34
C LEU A 108 -1.84 -5.25 -1.17
N ARG A 109 -2.77 -4.36 -1.51
CA ARG A 109 -2.63 -2.90 -1.32
C ARG A 109 -2.45 -2.54 0.14
N ILE A 110 -3.29 -3.11 1.03
CA ILE A 110 -3.16 -2.93 2.49
C ILE A 110 -1.79 -3.44 2.97
N THR A 111 -1.35 -4.57 2.44
CA THR A 111 -0.02 -5.14 2.74
C THR A 111 1.10 -4.20 2.29
N MET A 112 1.01 -3.64 1.08
CA MET A 112 1.98 -2.69 0.55
C MET A 112 2.03 -1.40 1.38
N TYR A 113 0.88 -0.89 1.82
CA TYR A 113 0.80 0.25 2.72
C TYR A 113 1.59 0.00 4.01
N ASN A 114 1.42 -1.19 4.61
CA ASN A 114 2.18 -1.58 5.80
C ASN A 114 3.69 -1.72 5.53
N ILE A 115 4.08 -2.22 4.36
CA ILE A 115 5.48 -2.26 3.93
C ILE A 115 6.04 -0.83 3.83
N TYR A 116 5.35 0.07 3.13
CA TYR A 116 5.74 1.47 3.01
C TYR A 116 5.89 2.13 4.40
N ARG A 117 4.93 1.92 5.31
CA ARG A 117 5.00 2.46 6.68
C ARG A 117 6.23 1.99 7.43
N ARG A 118 6.56 0.69 7.31
CA ARG A 118 7.75 0.11 7.95
C ARG A 118 9.05 0.64 7.37
N LEU A 119 9.10 0.87 6.06
CA LEU A 119 10.30 1.37 5.39
C LEU A 119 10.50 2.89 5.59
N SER A 120 9.42 3.67 5.59
CA SER A 120 9.45 5.13 5.63
C SER A 120 9.30 5.74 7.03
N GLY A 121 8.69 5.01 7.96
CA GLY A 121 8.25 5.54 9.26
C GLY A 121 7.03 6.48 9.17
N SER A 122 6.47 6.71 7.97
CA SER A 122 5.32 7.59 7.75
C SER A 122 4.02 6.80 7.67
N ASN A 123 2.97 7.28 8.35
CA ASN A 123 1.59 6.78 8.18
C ASN A 123 0.90 7.39 6.95
N PHE A 124 1.49 8.39 6.32
CA PHE A 124 0.91 9.08 5.18
C PHE A 124 1.65 8.70 3.89
N ILE A 125 0.88 8.28 2.88
CA ILE A 125 1.37 8.05 1.51
C ILE A 125 1.01 9.28 0.68
N PHE A 126 2.04 10.02 0.24
CA PHE A 126 1.86 11.12 -0.71
C PHE A 126 1.66 10.58 -2.14
N GLY A 127 0.92 11.33 -2.96
CA GLY A 127 0.66 11.02 -4.37
C GLY A 127 -0.80 10.69 -4.63
N SER A 128 -1.06 10.20 -5.83
CA SER A 128 -2.39 9.78 -6.27
C SER A 128 -2.26 8.66 -7.28
N ALA A 129 -3.33 7.88 -7.42
CA ALA A 129 -3.46 6.92 -8.51
C ALA A 129 -3.48 7.66 -9.85
N GLU A 130 -2.98 6.99 -10.89
CA GLU A 130 -3.19 7.44 -12.26
C GLU A 130 -4.66 7.28 -12.61
N ASN A 131 -5.23 8.32 -13.23
CA ASN A 131 -6.61 8.31 -13.73
C ASN A 131 -6.60 7.88 -15.20
N ILE A 132 -6.87 6.60 -15.43
CA ILE A 132 -6.87 5.98 -16.75
C ILE A 132 -8.31 5.59 -17.08
N ASN A 133 -8.79 6.13 -18.19
CA ASN A 133 -10.08 5.75 -18.75
C ASN A 133 -9.86 4.76 -19.88
N LEU A 134 -10.47 3.59 -19.76
CA LEU A 134 -10.46 2.57 -20.79
C LEU A 134 -11.33 2.98 -21.98
N THR A 135 -11.02 2.42 -23.15
CA THR A 135 -11.62 2.82 -24.43
C THR A 135 -13.03 2.26 -24.62
N GLY A 136 -13.36 1.18 -23.91
CA GLY A 136 -14.61 0.41 -24.06
C GLY A 136 -14.45 -0.78 -24.99
N ASP A 137 -13.38 -0.86 -25.78
CA ASP A 137 -13.02 -2.08 -26.52
C ASP A 137 -12.36 -3.08 -25.57
N PHE A 138 -13.05 -4.18 -25.30
CA PHE A 138 -12.64 -5.17 -24.32
C PHE A 138 -11.23 -5.72 -24.54
N CYS A 139 -10.81 -5.92 -25.80
CA CYS A 139 -9.52 -6.54 -26.12
C CYS A 139 -8.35 -5.56 -26.04
N ILE A 140 -8.57 -4.33 -26.49
CA ILE A 140 -7.61 -3.24 -26.32
C ILE A 140 -7.44 -2.92 -24.83
N ASP A 141 -8.56 -2.87 -24.10
CA ASP A 141 -8.59 -2.56 -22.68
C ASP A 141 -7.94 -3.66 -21.83
N LEU A 142 -8.15 -4.94 -22.19
CA LEU A 142 -7.46 -6.08 -21.58
C LEU A 142 -5.94 -6.00 -21.78
N SER A 143 -5.50 -5.71 -23.01
CA SER A 143 -4.07 -5.60 -23.33
C SER A 143 -3.42 -4.43 -22.58
N THR A 144 -4.11 -3.28 -22.53
CA THR A 144 -3.65 -2.12 -21.75
C THR A 144 -3.54 -2.47 -20.27
N THR A 145 -4.53 -3.17 -19.72
CA THR A 145 -4.51 -3.59 -18.32
C THR A 145 -3.39 -4.60 -18.05
N TYR A 146 -3.13 -5.53 -18.98
CA TYR A 146 -2.01 -6.47 -18.89
C TYR A 146 -0.67 -5.74 -18.72
N ASP A 147 -0.40 -4.72 -19.55
CA ASP A 147 0.84 -3.94 -19.46
C ASP A 147 1.01 -3.24 -18.10
N TYR A 148 -0.07 -2.70 -17.54
CA TYR A 148 -0.07 -2.10 -16.21
C TYR A 148 0.22 -3.11 -15.10
N VAL A 149 -0.40 -4.28 -15.16
CA VAL A 149 -0.16 -5.36 -14.19
C VAL A 149 1.27 -5.89 -14.32
N GLN A 150 1.82 -5.90 -15.54
CA GLN A 150 3.20 -6.31 -15.81
C GLN A 150 4.22 -5.33 -15.24
N ASP A 151 3.99 -4.00 -15.36
CA ASP A 151 4.83 -2.99 -14.71
C ASP A 151 4.75 -3.10 -13.18
N LEU A 152 3.55 -3.31 -12.63
CA LEU A 152 3.35 -3.57 -11.21
C LEU A 152 4.17 -4.78 -10.73
N ASN A 153 4.11 -5.90 -11.47
CA ASN A 153 4.87 -7.12 -11.16
C ASN A 153 6.40 -6.86 -11.18
N THR A 154 6.85 -6.11 -12.19
CA THR A 154 8.26 -5.74 -12.36
C THR A 154 8.75 -4.87 -11.20
N ASN A 155 7.96 -3.86 -10.80
CA ASN A 155 8.30 -3.00 -9.66
C ASN A 155 8.30 -3.77 -8.34
N LEU A 156 7.37 -4.70 -8.13
CA LEU A 156 7.39 -5.59 -6.97
C LEU A 156 8.66 -6.43 -6.90
N PHE A 157 9.10 -6.98 -8.03
CA PHE A 157 10.34 -7.76 -8.10
C PHE A 157 11.55 -6.91 -7.76
N TYR A 158 11.63 -5.69 -8.28
CA TYR A 158 12.70 -4.76 -7.92
C TYR A 158 12.68 -4.39 -6.43
N LEU A 159 11.50 -4.14 -5.85
CA LEU A 159 11.40 -3.86 -4.42
C LEU A 159 11.90 -5.05 -3.58
N GLN A 160 11.55 -6.27 -3.97
CA GLN A 160 12.01 -7.49 -3.29
C GLN A 160 13.53 -7.58 -3.23
N ARG A 161 14.22 -7.18 -4.30
CA ARG A 161 15.69 -7.20 -4.36
C ARG A 161 16.36 -6.11 -3.51
N LEU A 162 15.61 -5.07 -3.14
CA LEU A 162 16.11 -3.95 -2.34
C LEU A 162 15.88 -4.11 -0.84
N VAL A 163 14.92 -4.95 -0.43
CA VAL A 163 14.51 -5.08 0.97
C VAL A 163 15.06 -6.36 1.60
N ASP A 164 16.07 -6.21 2.45
CA ASP A 164 16.64 -7.32 3.25
C ASP A 164 15.99 -7.42 4.64
N ILE A 165 14.66 -7.35 4.69
CA ILE A 165 13.87 -7.53 5.92
C ILE A 165 13.06 -8.82 5.75
N PRO A 166 13.36 -9.91 6.48
CA PRO A 166 12.78 -11.24 6.20
C PRO A 166 11.24 -11.25 6.14
N ASN A 167 10.57 -10.56 7.06
CA ASN A 167 9.11 -10.49 7.08
C ASN A 167 8.52 -9.71 5.89
N ILE A 168 9.20 -8.66 5.42
CA ILE A 168 8.76 -7.90 4.24
C ILE A 168 9.02 -8.73 2.98
N ASN A 169 10.18 -9.38 2.88
CA ASN A 169 10.52 -10.24 1.75
C ASN A 169 9.48 -11.36 1.57
N ARG A 170 9.04 -12.02 2.65
CA ARG A 170 7.96 -13.03 2.58
C ARG A 170 6.65 -12.45 2.04
N GLN A 171 6.27 -11.25 2.47
CA GLN A 171 5.07 -10.57 1.95
C GLN A 171 5.21 -10.24 0.46
N LEU A 172 6.38 -9.74 0.04
CA LEU A 172 6.66 -9.43 -1.37
C LEU A 172 6.63 -10.67 -2.26
N ILE A 173 7.10 -11.84 -1.78
CA ILE A 173 6.98 -13.12 -2.52
C ILE A 173 5.51 -13.52 -2.72
N ILE A 174 4.68 -13.39 -1.69
CA ILE A 174 3.24 -13.69 -1.77
C ILE A 174 2.56 -12.75 -2.77
N MET A 175 2.92 -11.46 -2.73
CA MET A 175 2.42 -10.45 -3.66
C MET A 175 2.82 -10.79 -5.10
N LEU A 176 4.10 -11.07 -5.35
CA LEU A 176 4.62 -11.47 -6.67
C LEU A 176 3.88 -12.70 -7.23
N THR A 177 3.70 -13.72 -6.40
CA THR A 177 3.00 -14.95 -6.81
C THR A 177 1.55 -14.66 -7.19
N THR A 178 0.86 -13.84 -6.41
CA THR A 178 -0.53 -13.43 -6.68
C THR A 178 -0.63 -12.61 -7.96
N ILE A 179 0.20 -11.58 -8.13
CA ILE A 179 0.19 -10.72 -9.32
C ILE A 179 0.56 -11.51 -10.58
N THR A 180 1.53 -12.42 -10.50
CA THR A 180 1.87 -13.32 -11.61
C THR A 180 0.69 -14.23 -11.98
N GLY A 181 -0.06 -14.72 -11.00
CA GLY A 181 -1.30 -15.47 -11.24
C GLY A 181 -2.37 -14.64 -11.96
N GLN A 182 -2.50 -13.36 -11.62
CA GLN A 182 -3.42 -12.44 -12.31
C GLN A 182 -2.97 -12.17 -13.75
N LEU A 183 -1.67 -11.98 -14.00
CA LEU A 183 -1.13 -11.83 -15.36
C LEU A 183 -1.49 -13.03 -16.24
N ASN A 184 -1.27 -14.25 -15.74
CA ASN A 184 -1.63 -15.47 -16.48
C ASN A 184 -3.14 -15.56 -16.74
N THR A 185 -3.96 -15.06 -15.81
CA THR A 185 -5.42 -15.00 -15.97
C THR A 185 -5.80 -14.01 -17.08
N ILE A 186 -5.22 -12.81 -17.09
CA ILE A 186 -5.48 -11.80 -18.12
C ILE A 186 -5.01 -12.29 -19.49
N ASP A 187 -3.81 -12.88 -19.58
CA ASP A 187 -3.27 -13.46 -20.80
C ASP A 187 -4.18 -14.57 -21.37
N SER A 188 -4.71 -15.42 -20.48
CA SER A 188 -5.72 -16.42 -20.84
C SER A 188 -7.01 -15.78 -21.34
N LEU A 189 -7.46 -14.67 -20.74
CA LEU A 189 -8.64 -13.94 -21.23
C LEU A 189 -8.40 -13.33 -22.61
N ILE A 190 -7.23 -12.75 -22.86
CA ILE A 190 -6.85 -12.23 -24.17
C ILE A 190 -6.88 -13.36 -25.21
N THR A 191 -6.17 -14.45 -24.94
CA THR A 191 -6.06 -15.59 -25.87
C THR A 191 -7.41 -16.22 -26.23
N ASN A 192 -8.36 -16.24 -25.29
CA ASN A 192 -9.66 -16.88 -25.49
C ASN A 192 -10.75 -15.95 -26.04
N ASN A 193 -10.55 -14.63 -26.05
CA ASN A 193 -11.63 -13.68 -26.35
C ASN A 193 -11.32 -12.64 -27.46
N CYS A 194 -10.09 -12.57 -27.99
CA CYS A 194 -9.64 -11.43 -28.84
C CYS A 194 -9.24 -11.73 -30.29
#